data_AF-A0A970GZE9-F1
#
_entry.id   AF-A0A970GZE9-F1
#
_cell.length_a   1.000
_cell.length_b   1.000
_cell.length_c   1.000
_cell.angle_alpha   90.00
_cell.angle_beta   90.00
_cell.angle_gamma   90.00
#
_symmetry.space_group_name_H-M   'P 1'
#
loop_
_entity.id
_entity.type
_entity.pdbx_description
1 polymer ?
#
loop_
_entity_poly.entity_id
_entity_poly.type
_entity_poly.pdbx_seq_one_letter_code
_entity_poly.pdbx_strand_id
1 'polypeptide(L)'
;MILDCKVIEDLLPLYLDNVCSDSSKQLVEEHLKECEDCRKMINTTQMVGVPHFEPERPAVDNAVRKGLKRIRFRWWASILIVIIIVPMVFLGWNQYHGLGVHITNIYELQIGNAFMKYLDEGNYEKAYSYIDIAGLKQEWLKRWFDEEKLKNIEADGLAKFCELGAKLEEHGGIQGYEYVGISHCGHDNDGTPIYQMIFKVNYAGKETLFDIMVSNDGIEYFSGSGSFKTDPLAQFAIWSEYLWQDYEGCYYDPELNEYVYPNK
;
A
#
# COMPACT_ATOMS: atom_id res chain seq x y z
N MET A 1 -71.80 48.31 -21.39
CA MET A 1 -70.93 49.23 -22.14
C MET A 1 -70.43 48.45 -23.34
N ILE A 2 -70.77 48.85 -24.56
CA ILE A 2 -70.39 48.09 -25.76
C ILE A 2 -68.90 48.36 -26.00
N LEU A 3 -68.03 47.39 -25.70
CA LEU A 3 -66.60 47.48 -26.06
C LEU A 3 -66.46 47.52 -27.58
N ASP A 4 -65.47 48.28 -28.07
CA ASP A 4 -65.12 48.33 -29.49
C ASP A 4 -64.55 46.98 -29.95
N CYS A 5 -65.03 46.48 -31.08
CA CYS A 5 -64.58 45.23 -31.70
C CYS A 5 -63.06 45.21 -31.92
N LYS A 6 -62.41 46.36 -32.15
CA LYS A 6 -60.95 46.44 -32.29
C LYS A 6 -60.20 46.01 -31.02
N VAL A 7 -60.74 46.37 -29.85
CA VAL A 7 -60.15 45.98 -28.56
C VAL A 7 -60.28 44.47 -28.35
N ILE A 8 -61.37 43.87 -28.85
CA ILE A 8 -61.59 42.43 -28.79
C ILE A 8 -60.65 41.68 -29.75
N GLU A 9 -60.42 42.24 -30.94
CA GLU A 9 -59.45 41.70 -31.91
C GLU A 9 -58.03 41.65 -31.33
N ASP A 10 -57.58 42.74 -30.67
CA ASP A 10 -56.26 42.80 -30.03
C ASP A 10 -56.12 41.80 -28.86
N LEU A 11 -57.22 41.54 -28.14
CA LEU A 11 -57.23 40.61 -27.00
C LEU A 11 -57.42 39.14 -27.40
N LEU A 12 -57.86 38.87 -28.63
CA LEU A 12 -58.21 37.52 -29.10
C LEU A 12 -57.07 36.50 -28.96
N PRO A 13 -55.81 36.82 -29.37
CA PRO A 13 -54.71 35.87 -29.25
C PRO A 13 -54.44 35.49 -27.79
N LEU A 14 -54.45 36.48 -26.89
CA LEU A 14 -54.22 36.29 -25.46
C LEU A 14 -55.37 35.54 -24.76
N TYR A 15 -56.59 35.69 -25.27
CA TYR A 15 -57.77 34.94 -24.83
C TYR A 15 -57.67 33.47 -25.27
N LEU A 16 -57.29 33.20 -26.53
CA LEU A 16 -57.10 31.84 -27.05
C LEU A 16 -55.94 31.11 -26.36
N ASP A 17 -54.85 31.80 -26.08
CA ASP A 17 -53.71 31.27 -25.32
C ASP A 17 -53.97 31.19 -23.81
N ASN A 18 -55.16 31.62 -23.36
CA ASN A 18 -55.64 31.57 -21.98
C ASN A 18 -54.79 32.33 -20.94
N VAL A 19 -53.93 33.25 -21.40
CA VAL A 19 -52.97 34.03 -20.59
C VAL A 19 -53.47 35.42 -20.16
N CYS A 20 -54.66 35.83 -20.58
CA CYS A 20 -55.27 37.07 -20.11
C CYS A 20 -55.87 36.93 -18.69
N SER A 21 -56.03 38.06 -18.00
CA SER A 21 -56.63 38.09 -16.65
C SER A 21 -58.11 37.71 -16.68
N ASP A 22 -58.65 37.20 -15.56
CA ASP A 22 -60.07 36.81 -15.47
C ASP A 22 -61.03 37.97 -15.79
N SER A 23 -60.64 39.20 -15.41
CA SER A 23 -61.40 40.41 -15.76
C SER A 23 -61.46 40.66 -17.28
N SER A 24 -60.36 40.39 -17.99
CA SER A 24 -60.27 40.55 -19.44
C SER A 24 -61.01 39.42 -20.16
N LYS A 25 -60.99 38.20 -19.62
CA LYS A 25 -61.76 37.05 -20.15
C LYS A 25 -63.26 37.33 -20.12
N GLN A 26 -63.76 37.78 -18.98
CA GLN A 26 -65.19 38.07 -18.82
C GLN A 26 -65.65 39.17 -19.80
N LEU A 27 -64.83 40.19 -20.03
CA LEU A 27 -65.10 41.26 -21.01
C LEU A 27 -65.21 40.74 -22.45
N VAL A 28 -64.32 39.83 -22.85
CA VAL A 28 -64.36 39.20 -24.18
C VAL A 28 -65.61 38.32 -24.31
N GLU A 29 -65.92 37.50 -23.30
CA GLU A 29 -67.11 36.64 -23.31
C GLU A 29 -68.43 37.43 -23.37
N GLU A 30 -68.54 38.53 -22.64
CA GLU A 30 -69.72 39.40 -22.69
C GLU A 30 -69.90 40.05 -24.06
N HIS A 31 -68.82 40.50 -24.70
CA HIS A 31 -68.90 41.08 -26.04
C HIS A 31 -69.29 40.03 -27.11
N LEU A 32 -68.77 38.80 -26.99
CA LEU A 32 -69.06 37.72 -27.93
C LEU A 32 -70.53 37.28 -27.91
N LYS A 33 -71.25 37.48 -26.80
CA LYS A 33 -72.69 37.20 -26.71
C LYS A 33 -73.52 38.13 -27.59
N GLU A 34 -73.06 39.37 -27.76
CA GLU A 34 -73.80 40.44 -28.44
C GLU A 34 -73.27 40.75 -29.85
N CYS A 35 -72.03 40.39 -30.19
CA CYS A 35 -71.43 40.66 -31.50
C CYS A 35 -71.20 39.39 -32.32
N GLU A 36 -71.90 39.27 -33.46
CA GLU A 36 -71.77 38.12 -34.37
C GLU A 36 -70.45 38.13 -35.17
N ASP A 37 -69.93 39.32 -35.50
CA ASP A 37 -68.71 39.49 -36.29
C ASP A 37 -67.47 39.02 -35.51
N CYS A 38 -67.33 39.43 -34.25
CA CYS A 38 -66.27 38.95 -33.37
C CYS A 38 -66.34 37.43 -33.11
N ARG A 39 -67.56 36.86 -33.13
CA ARG A 39 -67.78 35.41 -32.97
C ARG A 39 -67.28 34.62 -34.19
N LYS A 40 -67.48 35.15 -35.41
CA LYS A 40 -66.92 34.57 -36.64
C LYS A 40 -65.40 34.66 -36.66
N MET A 41 -64.84 35.76 -36.15
CA MET A 41 -63.40 35.98 -36.09
C MET A 41 -62.70 34.95 -35.19
N ILE A 42 -63.21 34.68 -33.99
CA ILE A 42 -62.65 33.63 -33.10
C ILE A 42 -62.61 32.27 -33.77
N ASN A 43 -63.69 31.87 -34.42
CA ASN A 43 -63.75 30.58 -35.10
C ASN A 43 -62.74 30.49 -36.26
N THR A 44 -62.45 31.63 -36.91
CA THR A 44 -61.43 31.69 -37.97
C THR A 44 -60.01 31.62 -37.38
N THR A 45 -59.75 32.34 -36.29
CA THR A 45 -58.44 32.37 -35.61
C THR A 45 -58.09 31.03 -34.95
N GLN A 46 -59.09 30.28 -34.45
CA GLN A 46 -58.88 28.91 -33.94
C GLN A 46 -58.48 27.90 -35.03
N MET A 47 -58.80 28.15 -36.30
CA MET A 47 -58.38 27.27 -37.40
C MET A 47 -56.92 27.51 -37.84
N VAL A 48 -56.33 28.65 -37.46
CA VAL A 48 -54.91 28.94 -37.70
C VAL A 48 -54.13 28.57 -36.43
N GLY A 49 -54.01 27.28 -36.18
CA GLY A 49 -53.23 26.76 -35.06
C GLY A 49 -51.78 27.25 -35.14
N VAL A 50 -51.35 28.01 -34.14
CA VAL A 50 -49.93 28.31 -33.92
C VAL A 50 -49.23 26.97 -33.67
N PRO A 51 -48.17 26.60 -34.41
CA PRO A 51 -47.49 25.33 -34.20
C PRO A 51 -46.88 25.32 -32.80
N HIS A 52 -47.36 24.42 -31.96
CA HIS A 52 -46.78 24.12 -30.66
C HIS A 52 -45.40 23.49 -30.89
N PHE A 53 -44.33 24.27 -30.72
CA PHE A 53 -42.98 23.74 -30.66
C PHE A 53 -42.75 23.13 -29.28
N GLU A 54 -42.92 21.82 -29.15
CA GLU A 54 -42.24 21.08 -28.09
C GLU A 54 -40.73 21.19 -28.32
N PRO A 55 -39.92 21.62 -27.34
CA PRO A 55 -38.47 21.55 -27.49
C PRO A 55 -38.07 20.08 -27.49
N GLU A 56 -37.84 19.51 -28.67
CA GLU A 56 -37.08 18.26 -28.81
C GLU A 56 -35.71 18.48 -28.14
N ARG A 57 -35.53 17.90 -26.94
CA ARG A 57 -34.19 17.77 -26.36
C ARG A 57 -33.39 16.87 -27.30
N PRO A 58 -32.30 17.35 -27.92
CA PRO A 58 -31.67 16.60 -28.98
C PRO A 58 -31.08 15.30 -28.42
N ALA A 59 -31.36 14.18 -29.09
CA ALA A 59 -30.75 12.86 -28.85
C ALA A 59 -29.20 12.85 -28.93
N VAL A 60 -28.60 13.98 -29.29
CA VAL A 60 -27.17 14.28 -29.33
C VAL A 60 -26.49 14.08 -27.96
N ASP A 61 -27.19 14.34 -26.84
CA ASP A 61 -26.61 14.20 -25.49
C ASP A 61 -26.17 12.77 -25.16
N ASN A 62 -26.89 11.75 -25.63
CA ASN A 62 -26.57 10.37 -25.35
C ASN A 62 -25.39 9.85 -26.19
N ALA A 63 -25.22 10.34 -27.41
CA ALA A 63 -24.10 9.97 -28.29
C ALA A 63 -22.79 10.61 -27.81
N VAL A 64 -22.83 11.89 -27.46
CA VAL A 64 -21.68 12.63 -26.90
C VAL A 64 -21.27 12.03 -25.55
N ARG A 65 -22.23 11.76 -24.64
CA ARG A 65 -21.95 11.12 -23.35
C ARG A 65 -21.40 9.70 -23.48
N LYS A 66 -21.86 8.90 -24.46
CA LYS A 66 -21.29 7.57 -24.76
C LYS A 66 -19.88 7.67 -25.35
N GLY A 67 -19.62 8.66 -26.22
CA GLY A 67 -18.29 8.96 -26.77
C GLY A 67 -17.29 9.38 -25.68
N LEU A 68 -17.67 10.34 -24.83
CA LEU A 68 -16.85 10.76 -23.69
C LEU A 68 -16.61 9.62 -22.69
N LYS A 69 -17.59 8.75 -22.43
CA LYS A 69 -17.39 7.57 -21.56
C LYS A 69 -16.39 6.59 -22.14
N ARG A 70 -16.41 6.32 -23.46
CA ARG A 70 -15.43 5.45 -24.12
C ARG A 70 -14.04 6.06 -24.17
N ILE A 71 -13.94 7.38 -24.39
CA ILE A 71 -12.65 8.10 -24.34
C ILE A 71 -12.11 8.08 -22.91
N ARG A 72 -12.94 8.41 -21.90
CA ARG A 72 -12.55 8.29 -20.48
C ARG A 72 -12.08 6.89 -20.13
N PHE A 73 -12.78 5.84 -20.57
CA PHE A 73 -12.35 4.46 -20.34
C PHE A 73 -10.99 4.15 -20.99
N ARG A 74 -10.75 4.59 -22.23
CA ARG A 74 -9.46 4.43 -22.92
C ARG A 74 -8.33 5.19 -22.23
N TRP A 75 -8.60 6.38 -21.70
CA TRP A 75 -7.65 7.16 -20.91
C TRP A 75 -7.34 6.48 -19.57
N TRP A 76 -8.36 6.01 -18.84
CA TRP A 76 -8.17 5.24 -17.61
C TRP A 76 -7.41 3.93 -17.85
N ALA A 77 -7.72 3.22 -18.93
CA ALA A 77 -6.97 2.03 -19.33
C ALA A 77 -5.51 2.36 -19.67
N SER A 78 -5.25 3.46 -20.38
CA SER A 78 -3.88 3.89 -20.69
C SER A 78 -3.10 4.29 -19.44
N ILE A 79 -3.73 4.99 -18.51
CA ILE A 79 -3.15 5.36 -17.22
C ILE A 79 -2.84 4.09 -16.40
N LEU A 80 -3.76 3.13 -16.35
CA LEU A 80 -3.57 1.86 -15.66
C LEU A 80 -2.38 1.08 -16.25
N ILE A 81 -2.22 1.07 -17.57
CA ILE A 81 -1.06 0.46 -18.24
C ILE A 81 0.24 1.11 -17.78
N VAL A 82 0.31 2.45 -17.74
CA VAL A 82 1.51 3.18 -17.28
C VAL A 82 1.80 2.88 -15.80
N ILE A 83 0.77 2.83 -14.96
CA ILE A 83 0.89 2.49 -13.53
C ILE A 83 1.45 1.08 -13.32
N ILE A 84 1.23 0.15 -14.26
CA ILE A 84 1.78 -1.21 -14.18
C ILE A 84 3.18 -1.28 -14.80
N ILE A 85 3.38 -0.69 -15.98
CA ILE A 85 4.65 -0.80 -16.72
C ILE A 85 5.78 -0.10 -15.97
N VAL A 86 5.55 1.09 -15.42
CA VAL A 86 6.62 1.85 -14.76
C VAL A 86 7.22 1.10 -13.56
N PRO A 87 6.43 0.57 -12.61
CA PRO A 87 6.97 -0.30 -11.54
C PRO A 87 7.59 -1.58 -12.07
N MET A 88 7.00 -2.24 -13.08
CA MET A 88 7.60 -3.46 -13.65
C MET A 88 9.00 -3.19 -14.23
N VAL A 89 9.18 -2.09 -14.96
CA VAL A 89 10.47 -1.71 -15.52
C VAL A 89 11.45 -1.36 -14.40
N PHE A 90 11.02 -0.63 -13.38
CA PHE A 90 11.85 -0.29 -12.22
C PHE A 90 12.30 -1.54 -11.45
N LEU A 91 11.37 -2.42 -11.08
CA LEU A 91 11.67 -3.66 -10.36
C LEU A 91 12.51 -4.62 -11.23
N GLY A 92 12.25 -4.69 -12.54
CA GLY A 92 13.03 -5.50 -13.47
C GLY A 92 14.46 -4.99 -13.66
N TRP A 93 14.67 -3.67 -13.69
CA TRP A 93 16.00 -3.06 -13.71
C TRP A 93 16.78 -3.40 -12.44
N ASN A 94 16.14 -3.24 -11.28
CA ASN A 94 16.71 -3.61 -9.99
C ASN A 94 17.07 -5.11 -9.93
N GLN A 95 16.21 -5.97 -10.48
CA GLN A 95 16.48 -7.41 -10.56
C GLN A 95 17.69 -7.72 -11.43
N TYR A 96 17.82 -7.07 -12.59
CA TYR A 96 18.95 -7.27 -13.49
C TYR A 96 20.29 -6.87 -12.86
N HIS A 97 20.29 -5.81 -12.05
CA HIS A 97 21.49 -5.33 -11.36
C HIS A 97 21.73 -5.98 -9.99
N GLY A 98 20.76 -6.72 -9.45
CA GLY A 98 20.84 -7.29 -8.10
C GLY A 98 20.85 -6.24 -6.98
N LEU A 99 20.30 -5.05 -7.24
CA LEU A 99 20.32 -3.91 -6.33
C LEU A 99 18.91 -3.39 -6.07
N GLY A 100 18.59 -3.13 -4.80
CA GLY A 100 17.31 -2.58 -4.38
C GLY A 100 16.18 -3.61 -4.43
N VAL A 101 14.95 -3.11 -4.20
CA VAL A 101 13.76 -3.95 -4.20
C VAL A 101 13.43 -4.38 -5.62
N HIS A 102 13.19 -5.67 -5.82
CA HIS A 102 12.80 -6.29 -7.08
C HIS A 102 11.80 -7.43 -6.84
N ILE A 103 11.23 -7.97 -7.93
CA ILE A 103 10.09 -8.91 -7.86
C ILE A 103 10.39 -10.14 -6.99
N THR A 104 11.61 -10.65 -7.05
CA THR A 104 12.02 -11.88 -6.38
C THR A 104 12.52 -11.71 -4.94
N ASN A 105 12.67 -10.49 -4.41
CA ASN A 105 13.16 -10.27 -3.05
C ASN A 105 12.14 -9.60 -2.10
N ILE A 106 10.87 -9.53 -2.52
CA ILE A 106 9.80 -8.90 -1.73
C ILE A 106 9.56 -9.67 -0.43
N TYR A 107 9.72 -10.99 -0.45
CA TYR A 107 9.46 -11.83 0.71
C TYR A 107 10.57 -11.68 1.77
N GLU A 108 11.81 -11.65 1.34
CA GLU A 108 13.01 -11.40 2.14
C GLU A 108 12.99 -10.00 2.74
N LEU A 109 12.55 -9.01 1.95
CA LEU A 109 12.28 -7.65 2.43
C LEU A 109 11.25 -7.65 3.57
N GLN A 110 10.20 -8.48 3.49
CA GLN A 110 9.20 -8.60 4.55
C GLN A 110 9.77 -9.27 5.81
N ILE A 111 10.56 -10.35 5.65
CA ILE A 111 11.23 -11.04 6.76
C ILE A 111 12.14 -10.08 7.51
N GLY A 112 13.05 -9.40 6.81
CA GLY A 112 14.01 -8.48 7.44
C GLY A 112 13.31 -7.30 8.15
N ASN A 113 12.27 -6.72 7.54
CA ASN A 113 11.50 -5.64 8.19
C ASN A 113 10.71 -6.14 9.41
N ALA A 114 10.13 -7.34 9.36
CA ALA A 114 9.41 -7.92 10.48
C ALA A 114 10.36 -8.23 11.66
N PHE A 115 11.54 -8.78 11.37
CA PHE A 115 12.58 -8.98 12.38
C PHE A 115 12.99 -7.67 13.04
N MET A 116 13.34 -6.65 12.25
CA MET A 116 13.72 -5.33 12.78
C MET A 116 12.60 -4.70 13.63
N LYS A 117 11.36 -4.83 13.19
CA LYS A 117 10.19 -4.38 13.97
C LYS A 117 10.15 -5.03 15.35
N TYR A 118 10.33 -6.34 15.42
CA TYR A 118 10.26 -7.05 16.69
C TYR A 118 11.47 -6.83 17.59
N LEU A 119 12.65 -6.54 17.02
CA LEU A 119 13.80 -6.07 17.80
C LEU A 119 13.55 -4.69 18.42
N ASP A 120 12.96 -3.76 17.66
CA ASP A 120 12.60 -2.42 18.13
C ASP A 120 11.49 -2.45 19.21
N GLU A 121 10.56 -3.40 19.11
CA GLU A 121 9.52 -3.64 20.12
C GLU A 121 10.04 -4.38 21.37
N GLY A 122 11.32 -4.79 21.41
CA GLY A 122 11.89 -5.62 22.48
C GLY A 122 11.29 -7.04 22.55
N ASN A 123 10.63 -7.49 21.49
CA ASN A 123 9.98 -8.80 21.40
C ASN A 123 10.92 -9.83 20.75
N TYR A 124 11.94 -10.23 21.50
CA TYR A 124 12.98 -11.15 21.03
C TYR A 124 12.47 -12.55 20.69
N GLU A 125 11.43 -13.04 21.38
CA GLU A 125 10.80 -14.32 21.04
C GLU A 125 10.21 -14.27 19.64
N LYS A 126 9.51 -13.17 19.30
CA LYS A 126 8.92 -13.01 17.99
C LYS A 126 9.97 -12.71 16.92
N ALA A 127 11.01 -11.93 17.23
CA ALA A 127 12.14 -11.73 16.34
C ALA A 127 12.84 -13.07 16.01
N TYR A 128 13.07 -13.92 17.01
CA TYR A 128 13.67 -15.24 16.81
C TYR A 128 12.87 -16.13 15.84
N SER A 129 11.54 -15.98 15.76
CA SER A 129 10.72 -16.73 14.79
C SER A 129 11.03 -16.44 13.31
N TYR A 130 11.85 -15.42 13.01
CA TYR A 130 12.35 -15.10 11.68
C TYR A 130 13.79 -15.56 11.43
N ILE A 131 14.46 -16.15 12.42
CA ILE A 131 15.81 -16.71 12.28
C ILE A 131 15.74 -18.07 11.59
N ASP A 132 16.64 -18.33 10.65
CA ASP A 132 16.80 -19.65 10.05
C ASP A 132 17.60 -20.60 10.97
N ILE A 133 16.92 -21.06 12.03
CA ILE A 133 17.49 -22.03 12.96
C ILE A 133 17.70 -23.41 12.32
N ALA A 134 16.90 -23.74 11.30
CA ALA A 134 17.00 -25.01 10.59
C ALA A 134 18.30 -25.05 9.76
N GLY A 135 18.62 -23.99 9.04
CA GLY A 135 19.89 -23.82 8.34
C GLY A 135 21.09 -23.87 9.28
N LEU A 136 21.02 -23.16 10.41
CA LEU A 136 22.07 -23.23 11.45
C LEU A 136 22.29 -24.66 11.96
N LYS A 137 21.20 -25.38 12.26
CA LYS A 137 21.26 -26.79 12.68
C LYS A 137 21.93 -27.66 11.63
N GLN A 138 21.56 -27.50 10.35
CA GLN A 138 22.15 -28.27 9.25
C GLN A 138 23.64 -27.98 9.08
N GLU A 139 24.07 -26.73 9.25
CA GLU A 139 25.49 -26.37 9.23
C GLU A 139 26.25 -27.07 10.38
N TRP A 140 25.67 -27.04 11.58
CA TRP A 140 26.29 -27.60 12.77
C TRP A 140 26.37 -29.13 12.74
N LEU A 141 25.36 -29.81 12.19
CA LEU A 141 25.39 -31.26 11.94
C LEU A 141 26.53 -31.66 11.00
N LYS A 142 26.87 -30.81 10.03
CA LYS A 142 27.94 -31.08 9.06
C LYS A 142 29.34 -30.89 9.67
N ARG A 143 29.47 -30.04 10.69
CA ARG A 143 30.79 -29.55 11.17
C ARG A 143 31.17 -30.00 12.58
N TRP A 144 30.24 -29.99 13.53
CA TRP A 144 30.57 -30.03 14.96
C TRP A 144 29.81 -31.08 15.77
N PHE A 145 28.53 -31.31 15.49
CA PHE A 145 27.64 -32.06 16.39
C PHE A 145 26.82 -33.14 15.67
N ASP A 146 26.22 -34.05 16.44
CA ASP A 146 25.29 -35.06 15.95
C ASP A 146 23.82 -34.68 16.22
N GLU A 147 22.88 -35.45 15.68
CA GLU A 147 21.45 -35.19 15.84
C GLU A 147 20.97 -35.27 17.30
N GLU A 148 21.55 -36.17 18.10
CA GLU A 148 21.14 -36.34 19.50
C GLU A 148 21.52 -35.12 20.32
N LYS A 149 22.71 -34.58 20.10
CA LYS A 149 23.19 -33.37 20.75
C LYS A 149 22.33 -32.17 20.35
N LEU A 150 21.96 -32.03 19.07
CA LEU A 150 21.17 -30.91 18.56
C LEU A 150 19.65 -31.06 18.66
N LYS A 151 19.14 -32.04 19.42
CA LYS A 151 17.70 -32.31 19.52
C LYS A 151 16.88 -31.11 20.04
N ASN A 152 17.48 -30.26 20.88
CA ASN A 152 16.83 -29.13 21.53
C ASN A 152 17.29 -27.77 20.99
N ILE A 153 18.05 -27.72 19.89
CA ILE A 153 18.69 -26.48 19.38
C ILE A 153 17.69 -25.33 19.17
N GLU A 154 16.46 -25.62 18.77
CA GLU A 154 15.43 -24.60 18.59
C GLU A 154 15.08 -23.89 19.91
N ALA A 155 14.84 -24.68 20.97
CA ALA A 155 14.49 -24.17 22.29
C ALA A 155 15.70 -23.51 22.98
N ASP A 156 16.88 -24.12 22.87
CA ASP A 156 18.11 -23.60 23.46
C ASP A 156 18.55 -22.30 22.75
N GLY A 157 18.40 -22.25 21.43
CA GLY A 157 18.66 -21.05 20.64
C GLY A 157 17.69 -19.93 20.98
N LEU A 158 16.39 -20.21 21.13
CA LEU A 158 15.41 -19.22 21.59
C LEU A 158 15.78 -18.69 22.97
N ALA A 159 16.12 -19.57 23.91
CA ALA A 159 16.52 -19.18 25.26
C ALA A 159 17.76 -18.28 25.25
N LYS A 160 18.80 -18.64 24.48
CA LYS A 160 20.03 -17.85 24.35
C LYS A 160 19.77 -16.50 23.68
N PHE A 161 18.98 -16.48 22.62
CA PHE A 161 18.63 -15.26 21.89
C PHE A 161 17.88 -14.28 22.79
N CYS A 162 16.89 -14.76 23.55
CA CYS A 162 16.15 -13.95 24.52
C CYS A 162 17.03 -13.50 25.70
N GLU A 163 17.96 -14.33 26.19
CA GLU A 163 18.91 -13.96 27.24
C GLU A 163 19.77 -12.77 26.81
N LEU A 164 20.36 -12.83 25.61
CA LEU A 164 21.19 -11.76 25.07
C LEU A 164 20.35 -10.54 24.68
N GLY A 165 19.12 -10.73 24.20
CA GLY A 165 18.16 -9.66 23.97
C GLY A 165 17.83 -8.90 25.26
N ALA A 166 17.58 -9.60 26.37
CA ALA A 166 17.36 -8.95 27.65
C ALA A 166 18.58 -8.13 28.12
N LYS A 167 19.81 -8.63 27.91
CA LYS A 167 21.05 -7.87 28.19
C LYS A 167 21.18 -6.63 27.30
N LEU A 168 20.74 -6.72 26.05
CA LEU A 168 20.68 -5.58 25.14
C LEU A 168 19.68 -4.52 25.61
N GLU A 169 18.51 -4.93 26.12
CA GLU A 169 17.49 -4.04 26.70
C GLU A 169 17.97 -3.32 27.97
N GLU A 170 18.76 -3.99 28.82
CA GLU A 170 19.40 -3.35 29.97
C GLU A 170 20.29 -2.16 29.57
N HIS A 171 20.74 -2.14 28.30
CA HIS A 171 21.55 -1.07 27.70
C HIS A 171 20.76 -0.18 26.73
N GLY A 172 19.43 -0.23 26.80
CA GLY A 172 18.51 0.66 26.11
C GLY A 172 17.90 0.11 24.83
N GLY A 173 18.24 -1.12 24.41
CA GLY A 173 17.64 -1.76 23.23
C GLY A 173 17.94 -1.02 21.92
N ILE A 174 17.40 -1.54 20.82
CA ILE A 174 17.36 -0.80 19.55
C ILE A 174 16.19 0.18 19.63
N GLN A 175 16.42 1.45 19.28
CA GLN A 175 15.44 2.53 19.41
C GLN A 175 15.10 3.15 18.04
N GLY A 176 14.23 2.49 17.31
CA GLY A 176 13.84 2.84 15.96
C GLY A 176 14.88 2.42 14.92
N TYR A 177 14.39 2.22 13.70
CA TYR A 177 15.19 1.81 12.57
C TYR A 177 14.70 2.44 11.26
N GLU A 178 15.62 2.64 10.33
CA GLU A 178 15.34 3.13 8.98
C GLU A 178 15.94 2.16 7.96
N TYR A 179 15.12 1.73 7.00
CA TYR A 179 15.58 0.90 5.88
C TYR A 179 16.50 1.70 4.95
N VAL A 180 17.70 1.18 4.70
CA VAL A 180 18.69 1.82 3.81
C VAL A 180 18.68 1.17 2.44
N GLY A 181 18.71 -0.16 2.38
CA GLY A 181 18.83 -0.87 1.11
C GLY A 181 18.82 -2.38 1.25
N ILE A 182 18.65 -3.04 0.10
CA ILE A 182 18.76 -4.49 -0.06
C ILE A 182 19.59 -4.76 -1.31
N SER A 183 20.45 -5.76 -1.26
CA SER A 183 21.24 -6.19 -2.42
C SER A 183 21.49 -7.69 -2.37
N HIS A 184 21.50 -8.33 -3.53
CA HIS A 184 21.87 -9.74 -3.64
C HIS A 184 23.35 -9.91 -3.28
N CYS A 185 23.66 -10.77 -2.31
CA CYS A 185 25.03 -10.97 -1.81
C CYS A 185 25.59 -12.38 -2.06
N GLY A 186 24.75 -13.36 -2.39
CA GLY A 186 25.21 -14.71 -2.65
C GLY A 186 24.09 -15.73 -2.74
N HIS A 187 24.45 -16.99 -2.59
CA HIS A 187 23.52 -18.10 -2.42
C HIS A 187 23.95 -18.94 -1.23
N ASP A 188 23.00 -19.58 -0.57
CA ASP A 188 23.29 -20.58 0.45
C ASP A 188 23.86 -21.87 -0.18
N ASN A 189 24.03 -22.91 0.63
CA ASN A 189 24.55 -24.20 0.17
C ASN A 189 23.61 -24.94 -0.79
N ASP A 190 22.32 -24.64 -0.75
CA ASP A 190 21.27 -25.30 -1.54
C ASP A 190 20.93 -24.49 -2.81
N GLY A 191 21.59 -23.35 -3.01
CA GLY A 191 21.41 -22.47 -4.18
C GLY A 191 20.27 -21.47 -4.01
N THR A 192 19.78 -21.27 -2.79
CA THR A 192 18.80 -20.24 -2.44
C THR A 192 19.47 -18.86 -2.44
N PRO A 193 18.92 -17.85 -3.12
CA PRO A 193 19.47 -16.49 -3.10
C PRO A 193 19.47 -15.89 -1.69
N ILE A 194 20.59 -15.29 -1.30
CA ILE A 194 20.75 -14.54 -0.06
C ILE A 194 20.86 -13.05 -0.39
N TYR A 195 20.14 -12.24 0.37
CA TYR A 195 20.18 -10.79 0.27
C TYR A 195 20.72 -10.17 1.54
N GLN A 196 21.60 -9.18 1.38
CA GLN A 196 22.02 -8.30 2.45
C GLN A 196 21.05 -7.13 2.53
N MET A 197 20.46 -6.93 3.70
CA MET A 197 19.65 -5.78 4.05
C MET A 197 20.41 -4.91 5.04
N ILE A 198 20.39 -3.60 4.80
CA ILE A 198 21.05 -2.62 5.65
C ILE A 198 19.99 -1.73 6.28
N PHE A 199 20.08 -1.58 7.59
CA PHE A 199 19.27 -0.67 8.38
C PHE A 199 20.17 0.32 9.11
N LYS A 200 19.66 1.54 9.28
CA LYS A 200 20.16 2.43 10.33
C LYS A 200 19.35 2.17 11.58
N VAL A 201 20.02 2.05 12.71
CA VAL A 201 19.41 1.86 14.02
C VAL A 201 19.94 2.89 15.00
N ASN A 202 19.13 3.31 15.95
CA ASN A 202 19.63 4.06 17.11
C ASN A 202 19.92 3.08 18.24
N TYR A 203 21.16 3.08 18.72
CA TYR A 203 21.58 2.28 19.85
C TYR A 203 22.56 3.07 20.71
N ALA A 204 22.37 3.05 22.04
CA ALA A 204 23.18 3.80 22.99
C ALA A 204 23.35 5.31 22.64
N GLY A 205 22.30 5.91 22.08
CA GLY A 205 22.28 7.32 21.67
C GLY A 205 23.09 7.65 20.41
N LYS A 206 23.48 6.62 19.62
CA LYS A 206 24.22 6.77 18.37
C LYS A 206 23.47 6.10 17.23
N GLU A 207 23.46 6.75 16.07
CA GLU A 207 23.04 6.12 14.83
C GLU A 207 24.16 5.20 14.35
N THR A 208 23.79 3.95 14.04
CA THR A 208 24.73 2.95 13.53
C THR A 208 24.07 2.06 12.48
N LEU A 209 24.88 1.34 11.71
CA LEU A 209 24.40 0.37 10.73
C LEU A 209 24.16 -0.98 11.39
N PHE A 210 23.08 -1.63 10.97
CA PHE A 210 22.70 -2.98 11.32
C PHE A 210 22.44 -3.75 10.02
N ASP A 211 23.25 -4.78 9.79
CA ASP A 211 23.24 -5.60 8.60
C ASP A 211 22.51 -6.92 8.88
N ILE A 212 21.70 -7.37 7.93
CA ILE A 212 20.98 -8.64 8.00
C ILE A 212 21.23 -9.38 6.69
N MET A 213 21.62 -10.65 6.75
CA MET A 213 21.58 -11.59 5.64
C MET A 213 20.32 -12.43 5.75
N VAL A 214 19.51 -12.40 4.71
CA VAL A 214 18.18 -13.03 4.67
C VAL A 214 17.97 -13.79 3.37
N SER A 215 17.36 -14.97 3.50
CA SER A 215 16.84 -15.79 2.41
C SER A 215 15.34 -16.02 2.61
N ASN A 216 14.73 -16.85 1.78
CA ASN A 216 13.33 -17.24 1.94
C ASN A 216 13.11 -18.21 3.13
N ASP A 217 14.16 -18.80 3.68
CA ASP A 217 14.10 -19.69 4.85
C ASP A 217 14.21 -18.91 6.16
N GLY A 218 14.77 -17.69 6.14
CA GLY A 218 14.82 -16.79 7.27
C GLY A 218 16.08 -15.92 7.28
N ILE A 219 16.39 -15.39 8.46
CA ILE A 219 17.61 -14.64 8.72
C ILE A 219 18.72 -15.61 9.08
N GLU A 220 19.74 -15.65 8.25
CA GLU A 220 20.91 -16.53 8.43
C GLU A 220 21.97 -15.88 9.31
N TYR A 221 22.10 -14.56 9.20
CA TYR A 221 23.13 -13.80 9.90
C TYR A 221 22.68 -12.35 10.08
N PHE A 222 23.13 -11.71 11.16
CA PHE A 222 23.04 -10.27 11.30
C PHE A 222 24.23 -9.74 12.09
N SER A 223 24.54 -8.46 11.89
CA SER A 223 25.59 -7.79 12.62
C SER A 223 25.23 -6.36 12.97
N GLY A 224 25.71 -5.92 14.13
CA GLY A 224 25.66 -4.53 14.56
C GLY A 224 27.06 -3.99 14.78
N SER A 225 27.19 -2.67 14.87
CA SER A 225 28.47 -2.05 15.19
C SER A 225 28.94 -2.39 16.60
N GLY A 226 30.25 -2.25 16.81
CA GLY A 226 30.88 -2.37 18.12
C GLY A 226 31.81 -3.57 18.21
N SER A 227 32.45 -3.72 19.37
CA SER A 227 33.26 -4.91 19.66
C SER A 227 32.46 -5.86 20.52
N PHE A 228 32.39 -7.14 20.15
CA PHE A 228 31.74 -8.17 20.96
C PHE A 228 32.34 -8.31 22.37
N LYS A 229 33.54 -7.77 22.62
CA LYS A 229 34.15 -7.76 23.97
C LYS A 229 33.44 -6.79 24.93
N THR A 230 32.82 -5.73 24.42
CA THR A 230 32.33 -4.62 25.26
C THR A 230 30.93 -4.13 24.91
N ASP A 231 30.43 -4.45 23.73
CA ASP A 231 29.21 -3.88 23.18
C ASP A 231 28.08 -4.92 23.17
N PRO A 232 27.01 -4.72 23.96
CA PRO A 232 25.87 -5.64 24.01
C PRO A 232 25.20 -5.88 22.65
N LEU A 233 25.19 -4.90 21.74
CA LEU A 233 24.64 -5.09 20.40
C LEU A 233 25.51 -6.05 19.58
N ALA A 234 26.83 -5.91 19.67
CA ALA A 234 27.77 -6.82 19.01
C ALA A 234 27.75 -8.22 19.65
N GLN A 235 27.54 -8.33 20.96
CA GLN A 235 27.35 -9.61 21.66
C GLN A 235 26.06 -10.31 21.24
N PHE A 236 24.96 -9.55 21.13
CA PHE A 236 23.69 -10.05 20.64
C PHE A 236 23.80 -10.55 19.19
N ALA A 237 24.55 -9.86 18.34
CA ALA A 237 24.81 -10.28 16.96
C ALA A 237 25.51 -11.63 16.84
N ILE A 238 26.32 -12.01 17.82
CA ILE A 238 27.01 -13.32 17.86
C ILE A 238 26.30 -14.34 18.77
N TRP A 239 24.98 -14.23 18.94
CA TRP A 239 24.21 -15.14 19.81
C TRP A 239 24.41 -16.63 19.52
N SER A 240 24.54 -17.01 18.24
CA SER A 240 24.74 -18.39 17.80
C SER A 240 26.12 -18.91 18.20
N GLU A 241 27.12 -18.04 18.29
CA GLU A 241 28.46 -18.38 18.79
C GLU A 241 28.45 -18.68 20.30
N TYR A 242 27.67 -17.91 21.08
CA TYR A 242 27.46 -18.23 22.50
C TYR A 242 26.68 -19.53 22.69
N LEU A 243 25.68 -19.79 21.86
CA LEU A 243 24.98 -21.08 21.86
C LEU A 243 25.94 -22.23 21.51
N TRP A 244 26.81 -22.04 20.52
CA TRP A 244 27.80 -23.03 20.12
C TRP A 244 28.76 -23.36 21.27
N GLN A 245 29.23 -22.34 21.99
CA GLN A 245 30.07 -22.49 23.18
C GLN A 245 29.40 -23.33 24.27
N ASP A 246 28.11 -23.08 24.56
CA ASP A 246 27.32 -23.87 25.51
C ASP A 246 27.24 -25.35 25.09
N TYR A 247 27.03 -25.60 23.80
CA TYR A 247 26.97 -26.96 23.25
C TYR A 247 28.33 -27.66 23.27
N GLU A 248 29.40 -26.96 22.92
CA GLU A 248 30.74 -27.51 22.87
C GLU A 248 31.39 -27.63 24.25
N GLY A 249 30.84 -26.94 25.26
CA GLY A 249 31.36 -26.92 26.63
C GLY A 249 32.66 -26.12 26.74
N CYS A 250 32.77 -25.04 25.96
CA CYS A 250 33.90 -24.12 25.98
C CYS A 250 33.43 -22.68 26.25
N TYR A 251 34.36 -21.76 26.44
CA TYR A 251 34.09 -20.33 26.41
C TYR A 251 35.24 -19.60 25.73
N TYR A 252 34.93 -18.48 25.07
CA TYR A 252 35.96 -17.61 24.53
C TYR A 252 36.54 -16.72 25.64
N ASP A 253 37.85 -16.79 25.85
CA ASP A 253 38.57 -15.91 26.78
C ASP A 253 39.07 -14.66 26.04
N PRO A 254 38.55 -13.45 26.34
CA PRO A 254 38.94 -12.24 25.64
C PRO A 254 40.37 -11.77 25.93
N GLU A 255 40.96 -12.17 27.06
CA GLU A 255 42.33 -11.83 27.47
C GLU A 255 43.36 -12.72 26.76
N LEU A 256 43.06 -14.02 26.68
CA LEU A 256 43.91 -15.00 25.98
C LEU A 256 43.68 -15.02 24.46
N ASN A 257 42.54 -14.47 24.01
CA ASN A 257 42.12 -14.44 22.60
C ASN A 257 42.01 -15.86 22.00
N GLU A 258 41.54 -16.82 22.80
CA GLU A 258 41.37 -18.23 22.43
C GLU A 258 40.16 -18.86 23.13
N TYR A 259 39.72 -20.03 22.65
CA TYR A 259 38.69 -20.82 23.31
C TYR A 259 39.28 -21.70 24.38
N VAL A 260 38.75 -21.60 25.59
CA VAL A 260 39.12 -22.40 26.74
C VAL A 260 38.13 -23.54 26.90
N TYR A 261 38.64 -24.77 27.04
CA TYR A 261 37.86 -25.99 27.21
C TYR A 261 38.06 -26.54 28.63
N PRO A 262 37.28 -26.06 29.62
CA PRO A 262 37.52 -26.39 31.03
C PRO A 262 37.36 -27.88 31.38
N ASN A 263 36.70 -28.66 30.51
CA ASN A 263 36.40 -30.08 30.74
C ASN A 263 37.11 -31.05 29.77
N LYS A 264 38.05 -30.58 28.94
CA LYS A 264 38.86 -31.43 28.03
C LYS A 264 40.29 -31.57 28.52
#